data_AF-A0A535HNY2-F1
#
_entry.id   AF-A0A535HNY2-F1
#
_cell.length_a   1.000
_cell.length_b   1.000
_cell.length_c   1.000
_cell.angle_alpha   90.00
_cell.angle_beta   90.00
_cell.angle_gamma   90.00
#
_symmetry.space_group_name_H-M   'P 1'
#
loop_
_entity.id
_entity.type
_entity.pdbx_description
1 polymer ?
#
loop_
_entity_poly.entity_id
_entity_poly.type
_entity_poly.pdbx_seq_one_letter_code
_entity_poly.pdbx_strand_id
1 'polypeptide(L)'
;MDADLRELIPNNVDLAGDRRLQRALQSWQPRFTDWWHEVGPQGFDTADVYLRTAVSVDADGWANFDHVRLRDYRWGIFLAEPEPDRRIPFGDNLGEPVWTEVPGEHRTALRRLVVVQGDTEPASVEQQCRLGATCPSLYDLRNLFQINVEEGRHLWAMVYLL
;
A
#
# COMPACT_ATOMS: atom_id res chain seq x y z
N MET A 1 -5.37 -1.34 -17.34
CA MET A 1 -6.57 -2.02 -16.79
C MET A 1 -7.14 -1.09 -15.75
N ASP A 2 -8.36 -0.60 -15.94
CA ASP A 2 -9.00 0.31 -14.98
C ASP A 2 -9.36 -0.46 -13.71
N ALA A 3 -9.08 0.10 -12.52
CA ALA A 3 -9.38 -0.59 -11.28
C ALA A 3 -10.89 -0.59 -11.00
N ASP A 4 -11.47 -1.73 -10.64
CA ASP A 4 -12.86 -1.79 -10.18
C ASP A 4 -12.97 -1.30 -8.73
N LEU A 5 -13.51 -0.09 -8.56
CA LEU A 5 -13.71 0.54 -7.27
C LEU A 5 -14.82 -0.07 -6.42
N ARG A 6 -15.48 -1.13 -6.89
CA ARG A 6 -16.46 -1.91 -6.11
C ARG A 6 -15.80 -3.06 -5.35
N GLU A 7 -14.54 -3.37 -5.65
CA GLU A 7 -13.79 -4.42 -4.95
C GLU A 7 -13.36 -3.97 -3.56
N LEU A 8 -13.31 -4.94 -2.63
CA LEU A 8 -12.88 -4.71 -1.25
C LEU A 8 -11.42 -4.21 -1.15
N ILE A 9 -10.58 -4.60 -2.11
CA ILE A 9 -9.18 -4.20 -2.22
C ILE A 9 -8.98 -3.65 -3.65
N PRO A 10 -9.03 -2.31 -3.85
CA PRO A 10 -8.82 -1.71 -5.16
C PRO A 10 -7.45 -2.10 -5.73
N ASN A 11 -7.36 -2.50 -6.99
CA ASN A 11 -6.09 -2.97 -7.56
C ASN A 11 -6.03 -2.90 -9.10
N ASN A 12 -4.82 -2.97 -9.65
CA ASN A 12 -4.56 -3.09 -11.10
C ASN A 12 -3.79 -4.38 -11.48
N VAL A 13 -3.81 -5.40 -10.62
CA VAL A 13 -3.01 -6.63 -10.75
C VAL A 13 -3.85 -7.89 -11.03
N ASP A 14 -5.11 -7.70 -11.45
CA ASP A 14 -6.09 -8.78 -11.67
C ASP A 14 -6.26 -9.70 -10.45
N LEU A 15 -6.42 -9.12 -9.26
CA LEU A 15 -6.56 -9.89 -8.03
C LEU A 15 -7.78 -10.83 -8.05
N ALA A 16 -8.85 -10.45 -8.75
CA ALA A 16 -10.04 -11.29 -8.94
C ALA A 16 -9.75 -12.56 -9.76
N GLY A 17 -8.76 -12.52 -10.66
CA GLY A 17 -8.27 -13.66 -11.42
C GLY A 17 -7.57 -14.72 -10.57
N ASP A 18 -6.91 -14.33 -9.47
CA ASP A 18 -6.26 -15.24 -8.52
C ASP A 18 -7.04 -15.37 -7.20
N ARG A 19 -8.00 -16.30 -7.20
CA ARG A 19 -8.84 -16.59 -6.02
C ARG A 19 -8.06 -17.02 -4.78
N ARG A 20 -6.87 -17.63 -4.94
CA ARG A 20 -6.07 -18.08 -3.80
C ARG A 20 -5.41 -16.88 -3.14
N LEU A 21 -4.79 -16.01 -3.94
CA LEU A 21 -4.16 -14.77 -3.46
C LEU A 21 -5.21 -13.82 -2.86
N GLN A 22 -6.34 -13.64 -3.54
CA GLN A 22 -7.44 -12.80 -3.06
C GLN A 22 -7.91 -13.22 -1.66
N ARG A 23 -8.12 -14.53 -1.43
CA ARG A 23 -8.51 -15.06 -0.12
C ARG A 23 -7.43 -14.87 0.94
N ALA A 24 -6.16 -15.02 0.59
CA ALA A 24 -5.06 -14.81 1.52
C ALA A 24 -5.04 -13.35 2.01
N LEU A 25 -5.12 -12.39 1.10
CA LEU A 25 -5.16 -10.96 1.44
C LEU A 25 -6.42 -10.59 2.22
N GLN A 26 -7.59 -11.09 1.83
CA GLN A 26 -8.83 -10.88 2.58
C GLN A 26 -8.78 -11.47 3.98
N SER A 27 -8.04 -12.57 4.19
CA SER A 27 -7.85 -13.14 5.53
C SER A 27 -6.88 -12.33 6.40
N TRP A 28 -5.98 -11.58 5.77
CA TRP A 28 -5.03 -10.70 6.44
C TRP A 28 -5.64 -9.32 6.78
N GLN A 29 -6.53 -8.81 5.93
CA GLN A 29 -7.18 -7.50 6.08
C GLN A 29 -7.72 -7.21 7.49
N PRO A 30 -8.44 -8.12 8.18
CA PRO A 30 -8.93 -7.84 9.53
C PRO A 30 -7.80 -7.55 10.53
N ARG A 31 -6.65 -8.23 10.41
CA ARG A 31 -5.50 -8.00 11.30
C ARG A 31 -4.85 -6.64 11.03
N PHE A 32 -4.82 -6.22 9.76
CA PHE A 32 -4.37 -4.89 9.41
C PHE A 32 -5.32 -3.81 9.97
N THR A 33 -6.64 -4.02 9.84
CA THR A 33 -7.64 -3.12 10.40
C THR A 33 -7.53 -3.02 11.93
N ASP A 34 -7.34 -4.15 12.62
CA ASP A 34 -7.14 -4.18 14.07
C ASP A 34 -5.88 -3.39 14.48
N TRP A 35 -4.75 -3.62 13.79
CA TRP A 35 -3.53 -2.85 13.98
C TRP A 35 -3.76 -1.35 13.75
N TRP A 36 -4.41 -0.96 12.66
CA TRP A 36 -4.70 0.45 12.36
C TRP A 36 -5.56 1.10 13.45
N HIS A 37 -6.54 0.40 14.00
CA HIS A 37 -7.35 0.90 15.10
C HIS A 37 -6.56 1.03 16.42
N GLU A 38 -5.57 0.17 16.65
CA GLU A 38 -4.75 0.19 17.85
C GLU A 38 -3.67 1.29 17.82
N VAL A 39 -2.96 1.43 16.70
CA VAL A 39 -1.75 2.26 16.60
C VAL A 39 -1.78 3.32 15.50
N GLY A 40 -2.89 3.45 14.77
CA GLY A 40 -3.12 4.56 13.85
C GLY A 40 -3.33 5.90 14.55
N PRO A 41 -3.78 6.95 13.83
CA PRO A 41 -3.97 8.29 14.38
C PRO A 41 -4.92 8.35 15.60
N GLN A 42 -4.36 8.56 16.79
CA GLN A 42 -5.09 8.40 18.05
C GLN A 42 -6.20 9.45 18.22
N GLY A 43 -7.43 8.99 18.42
CA GLY A 43 -8.61 9.84 18.61
C GLY A 43 -9.24 10.37 17.32
N PHE A 44 -8.76 9.93 16.15
CA PHE A 44 -9.23 10.41 14.84
C PHE A 44 -9.88 9.32 13.97
N ASP A 45 -10.14 8.12 14.51
CA ASP A 45 -10.68 6.98 13.74
C ASP A 45 -11.97 7.31 12.94
N THR A 46 -12.84 8.14 13.53
CA THR A 46 -14.11 8.59 12.92
C THR A 46 -14.04 9.98 12.28
N ALA A 47 -12.85 10.61 12.27
CA ALA A 47 -12.66 11.92 11.68
C ALA A 47 -12.84 11.84 10.17
N ASP A 48 -13.60 12.77 9.62
CA ASP A 48 -13.79 12.91 8.19
C ASP A 48 -12.69 13.80 7.62
N VAL A 49 -11.82 13.23 6.78
CA VAL A 49 -10.57 13.86 6.34
C VAL A 49 -10.54 13.92 4.83
N TYR A 50 -10.20 15.09 4.29
CA TYR A 50 -10.01 15.29 2.86
C TYR A 50 -8.69 14.66 2.39
N LEU A 51 -8.74 13.44 1.85
CA LEU A 51 -7.56 12.66 1.49
C LEU A 51 -7.52 12.32 0.00
N ARG A 52 -6.30 12.15 -0.52
CA ARG A 52 -6.06 11.52 -1.82
C ARG A 52 -6.13 10.00 -1.64
N THR A 53 -6.94 9.35 -2.46
CA THR A 53 -6.96 7.89 -2.62
C THR A 53 -6.54 7.53 -4.03
N ALA A 54 -5.55 6.65 -4.17
CA ALA A 54 -5.19 6.09 -5.46
C ALA A 54 -6.30 5.13 -5.90
N VAL A 55 -6.89 5.40 -7.06
CA VAL A 55 -7.94 4.55 -7.65
C VAL A 55 -7.49 3.88 -8.94
N SER A 56 -6.40 4.34 -9.56
CA SER A 56 -5.75 3.71 -10.71
C SER A 56 -4.32 4.25 -10.85
N VAL A 57 -3.55 3.71 -11.81
CA VAL A 57 -2.16 4.10 -12.09
C VAL A 57 -2.02 5.07 -13.28
N ASP A 58 -3.12 5.40 -13.93
CA ASP A 58 -3.16 6.42 -14.97
C ASP A 58 -3.10 7.83 -14.36
N ALA A 59 -2.71 8.81 -15.19
CA ALA A 59 -2.55 10.20 -14.76
C ALA A 59 -3.85 10.79 -14.18
N ASP A 60 -5.01 10.33 -14.66
CA ASP A 60 -6.32 10.86 -14.28
C ASP A 60 -6.91 10.25 -13.00
N GLY A 61 -6.60 8.99 -12.66
CA GLY A 61 -7.13 8.33 -11.45
C GLY A 61 -6.10 8.02 -10.35
N TRP A 62 -4.85 8.47 -10.50
CA TRP A 62 -3.89 8.46 -9.40
C TRP A 62 -4.30 9.36 -8.22
N ALA A 63 -5.06 10.43 -8.48
CA ALA A 63 -5.34 11.48 -7.51
C ALA A 63 -6.84 11.77 -7.37
N ASN A 64 -7.60 10.84 -6.79
CA ASN A 64 -8.98 11.10 -6.38
C ASN A 64 -8.99 11.70 -4.98
N PHE A 65 -9.46 12.93 -4.84
CA PHE A 65 -9.58 13.61 -3.55
C PHE A 65 -11.03 13.69 -3.09
N ASP A 66 -11.29 13.13 -1.91
CA ASP A 66 -12.61 13.23 -1.28
C ASP A 66 -12.48 13.20 0.25
N HIS A 67 -13.56 13.53 0.93
CA HIS A 67 -13.71 13.31 2.36
C HIS A 67 -13.95 11.82 2.63
N VAL A 68 -13.09 11.25 3.47
CA VAL A 68 -13.19 9.85 3.90
C VAL A 68 -12.90 9.77 5.39
N ARG A 69 -13.65 8.91 6.09
CA ARG A 69 -13.30 8.56 7.46
C ARG A 69 -12.03 7.72 7.44
N LEU A 70 -11.08 8.02 8.31
CA LEU A 70 -9.79 7.31 8.34
C LEU A 70 -9.96 5.78 8.44
N ARG A 71 -10.94 5.31 9.22
CA ARG A 71 -11.26 3.88 9.33
C ARG A 71 -11.79 3.22 8.06
N ASP A 72 -12.37 4.02 7.17
CA ASP A 72 -13.01 3.57 5.92
C ASP A 72 -12.09 3.78 4.70
N TYR A 73 -10.82 4.18 4.93
CA TYR A 73 -9.85 4.36 3.85
C TYR A 73 -9.65 3.06 3.08
N ARG A 74 -9.62 3.15 1.75
CA ARG A 74 -9.50 1.98 0.87
C ARG A 74 -8.06 1.77 0.44
N TRP A 75 -7.34 0.95 1.20
CA TRP A 75 -5.98 0.55 0.84
C TRP A 75 -5.99 -0.40 -0.37
N GLY A 76 -5.33 0.02 -1.44
CA GLY A 76 -5.25 -0.71 -2.70
C GLY A 76 -3.84 -1.13 -3.09
N ILE A 77 -3.75 -2.04 -4.07
CA ILE A 77 -2.52 -2.61 -4.60
C ILE A 77 -2.32 -2.13 -6.04
N PHE A 78 -1.29 -1.30 -6.25
CA PHE A 78 -1.03 -0.67 -7.53
C PHE A 78 0.43 -0.85 -7.94
N LEU A 79 0.64 -1.51 -9.09
CA LEU A 79 1.96 -1.66 -9.71
C LEU A 79 2.06 -0.80 -10.97
N ALA A 80 3.28 -0.33 -11.27
CA ALA A 80 3.54 0.31 -12.56
C ALA A 80 3.27 -0.64 -13.73
N GLU A 81 2.92 -0.10 -14.89
CA GLU A 81 2.68 -0.91 -16.08
C GLU A 81 3.94 -1.70 -16.48
N PRO A 82 3.80 -2.99 -16.83
CA PRO A 82 4.92 -3.78 -17.30
C PRO A 82 5.51 -3.21 -18.59
N GLU A 83 6.82 -3.02 -18.62
CA GLU A 83 7.54 -2.66 -19.84
C GLU A 83 7.81 -3.91 -20.69
N PRO A 84 7.37 -3.95 -21.97
CA PRO A 84 7.68 -5.07 -22.86
C PRO A 84 9.19 -5.25 -23.03
N ASP A 85 9.63 -6.51 -23.04
CA ASP A 85 11.04 -6.89 -23.25
C ASP A 85 12.05 -6.27 -22.26
N ARG A 86 11.60 -5.81 -21.09
CA ARG A 86 12.48 -5.25 -20.06
C ARG A 86 13.61 -6.22 -19.71
N ARG A 87 14.84 -5.69 -19.69
CA ARG A 87 16.06 -6.43 -19.37
C ARG A 87 16.67 -5.96 -18.05
N ILE A 88 17.35 -6.86 -17.35
CA ILE A 88 18.08 -6.57 -16.12
C ILE A 88 19.24 -5.61 -16.45
N PRO A 89 19.33 -4.42 -15.81
CA PRO A 89 20.29 -3.39 -16.22
C PRO A 89 21.63 -3.41 -15.48
N PHE A 90 21.88 -4.36 -14.58
CA PHE A 90 23.14 -4.46 -13.81
C PHE A 90 23.40 -5.87 -13.28
N GLY A 91 24.62 -6.08 -12.76
CA GLY A 91 25.00 -7.31 -12.06
C GLY A 91 25.29 -8.49 -12.99
N ASP A 92 25.27 -9.69 -12.42
CA ASP A 92 25.69 -10.91 -13.11
C ASP A 92 24.74 -11.33 -14.24
N ASN A 93 23.46 -10.96 -14.13
CA ASN A 93 22.42 -11.24 -15.13
C ASN A 93 22.16 -10.06 -16.09
N LEU A 94 23.13 -9.14 -16.25
CA LEU A 94 23.00 -7.98 -17.13
C LEU A 94 22.56 -8.37 -18.54
N GLY A 95 21.48 -7.77 -19.02
CA GLY A 95 20.93 -7.98 -20.37
C GLY A 95 19.96 -9.16 -20.48
N GLU A 96 19.80 -9.98 -19.43
CA GLU A 96 18.79 -11.04 -19.39
C GLU A 96 17.38 -10.47 -19.17
N PRO A 97 16.30 -11.19 -19.55
CA PRO A 97 14.93 -10.78 -19.24
C PRO A 97 14.70 -10.61 -17.73
N VAL A 98 13.91 -9.60 -17.34
CA VAL A 98 13.52 -9.43 -15.93
C VAL A 98 12.68 -10.63 -15.44
N TRP A 99 12.80 -10.92 -14.15
CA TRP A 99 12.07 -12.03 -13.54
C TRP A 99 10.62 -11.65 -13.21
N THR A 100 9.68 -12.50 -13.59
CA THR A 100 8.29 -12.44 -13.11
C THR A 100 8.07 -13.30 -11.86
N GLU A 101 8.98 -14.24 -11.61
CA GLU A 101 8.98 -15.16 -10.48
C GLU A 101 10.37 -15.18 -9.85
N VAL A 102 10.44 -15.24 -8.52
CA VAL A 102 11.70 -15.13 -7.81
C VAL A 102 12.56 -16.40 -7.99
N PRO A 103 13.79 -16.29 -8.53
CA PRO A 103 14.71 -17.42 -8.62
C PRO A 103 14.96 -18.05 -7.24
N GLY A 104 15.02 -19.38 -7.20
CA GLY A 104 15.10 -20.13 -5.94
C GLY A 104 16.29 -19.73 -5.06
N GLU A 105 17.45 -19.48 -5.69
CA GLU A 105 18.67 -19.05 -5.01
C GLU A 105 18.57 -17.66 -4.35
N HIS A 106 17.70 -16.79 -4.87
CA HIS A 106 17.51 -15.44 -4.35
C HIS A 106 16.29 -15.31 -3.42
N ARG A 107 15.43 -16.32 -3.33
CA ARG A 107 14.16 -16.27 -2.58
C ARG A 107 14.32 -15.76 -1.15
N THR A 108 15.28 -16.30 -0.39
CA THR A 108 15.50 -15.90 1.01
C THR A 108 16.00 -14.45 1.11
N ALA A 109 16.93 -14.05 0.24
CA ALA A 109 17.50 -12.71 0.24
C ALA A 109 16.45 -11.66 -0.16
N LEU A 110 15.70 -11.91 -1.24
CA LEU A 110 14.69 -10.99 -1.72
C LEU A 110 13.53 -10.87 -0.72
N ARG A 111 13.07 -11.99 -0.14
CA ARG A 111 12.08 -11.95 0.94
C ARG A 111 12.54 -11.09 2.12
N ARG A 112 13.80 -11.21 2.53
CA ARG A 112 14.35 -10.36 3.59
C ARG A 112 14.31 -8.87 3.22
N LEU A 113 14.65 -8.51 1.98
CA LEU A 113 14.60 -7.12 1.53
C LEU A 113 13.16 -6.56 1.55
N VAL A 114 12.19 -7.33 1.02
CA VAL A 114 10.77 -6.95 1.02
C VAL A 114 10.25 -6.79 2.46
N VAL A 115 10.58 -7.72 3.36
CA VAL A 115 10.17 -7.62 4.77
C VAL A 115 10.81 -6.43 5.46
N VAL A 116 12.11 -6.19 5.28
CA VAL A 116 12.81 -5.06 5.92
C VAL A 116 12.26 -3.72 5.44
N GLN A 117 11.93 -3.58 4.15
CA GLN A 117 11.24 -2.40 3.66
C GLN A 117 9.83 -2.31 4.25
N GLY A 118 9.06 -3.40 4.22
CA GLY A 118 7.69 -3.43 4.74
C GLY A 118 7.59 -3.13 6.23
N ASP A 119 8.63 -3.41 7.03
CA ASP A 119 8.69 -3.15 8.47
C ASP A 119 8.75 -1.64 8.80
N THR A 120 9.32 -0.82 7.91
CA THR A 120 9.44 0.63 8.16
C THR A 120 8.10 1.35 8.04
N GLU A 121 7.21 0.83 7.21
CA GLU A 121 5.94 1.48 6.86
C GLU A 121 5.00 1.58 8.08
N PRO A 122 4.66 0.48 8.80
CA PRO A 122 3.87 0.56 10.02
C PRO A 122 4.62 1.26 11.16
N ALA A 123 5.94 1.10 11.26
CA ALA A 123 6.75 1.74 12.29
C ALA A 123 6.65 3.28 12.21
N SER A 124 6.56 3.84 11.00
CA SER A 124 6.37 5.28 10.81
C SER A 124 5.01 5.76 11.33
N VAL A 125 3.93 4.99 11.11
CA VAL A 125 2.59 5.29 11.60
C VAL A 125 2.56 5.23 13.13
N GLU A 126 3.15 4.19 13.71
CA GLU A 126 3.26 4.00 15.16
C GLU A 126 4.00 5.17 15.84
N GLN A 127 5.11 5.62 15.26
CA GLN A 127 5.87 6.75 15.78
C GLN A 127 5.09 8.08 15.71
N GLN A 128 4.19 8.21 14.74
CA GLN A 128 3.46 9.45 14.46
C GLN A 128 2.06 9.49 15.07
N CYS A 129 1.57 8.39 15.66
CA CYS A 129 0.18 8.19 16.07
C CYS A 129 -0.41 9.29 16.98
N ARG A 130 0.43 10.00 17.74
CA ARG A 130 0.01 11.07 18.68
C ARG A 130 0.16 12.49 18.14
N LEU A 131 0.82 12.68 17.00
CA LEU A 131 1.14 14.01 16.48
C LEU A 131 -0.10 14.84 16.15
N GLY A 132 -1.22 14.18 15.82
CA GLY A 132 -2.48 14.86 15.52
C GLY A 132 -3.03 15.72 16.67
N ALA A 133 -2.71 15.39 17.93
CA ALA A 133 -3.17 16.15 19.09
C ALA A 133 -2.52 17.55 19.21
N THR A 134 -1.38 17.77 18.56
CA THR A 134 -0.61 19.02 18.63
C THR A 134 -0.24 19.55 17.25
N CYS A 135 -0.98 19.17 16.20
CA CYS A 135 -0.75 19.72 14.86
C CYS A 135 -0.96 21.25 14.85
N PRO A 136 -0.08 22.00 14.17
CA PRO A 136 -0.13 23.47 14.20
C PRO A 136 -1.24 24.07 13.33
N SER A 137 -1.87 23.27 12.47
CA SER A 137 -3.04 23.66 11.68
C SER A 137 -3.82 22.44 11.19
N LEU A 138 -5.03 22.67 10.66
CA LEU A 138 -5.80 21.63 9.96
C LEU A 138 -5.13 21.17 8.66
N TYR A 139 -4.38 22.06 8.00
CA TYR A 139 -3.62 21.71 6.80
C TYR A 139 -2.51 20.70 7.13
N ASP A 140 -1.77 20.94 8.20
CA ASP A 140 -0.71 20.05 8.68
C ASP A 140 -1.28 18.74 9.20
N LEU A 141 -2.41 18.79 9.92
CA LEU A 141 -3.13 17.61 10.39
C LEU A 141 -3.58 16.71 9.24
N ARG A 142 -4.16 17.32 8.19
CA ARG A 142 -4.54 16.60 6.98
C ARG A 142 -3.34 15.96 6.29
N ASN A 143 -2.22 16.67 6.19
CA ASN A 143 -1.01 16.12 5.56
C ASN A 143 -0.40 14.99 6.37
N LEU A 144 -0.39 15.08 7.70
CA LEU A 144 0.00 13.99 8.58
C LEU A 144 -0.85 12.74 8.29
N PHE A 145 -2.17 12.90 8.22
CA PHE A 145 -3.07 11.78 7.93
C PHE A 145 -2.88 11.23 6.51
N GLN A 146 -2.61 12.08 5.52
CA GLN A 146 -2.25 11.64 4.17
C GLN A 146 -1.01 10.74 4.20
N ILE A 147 0.03 11.13 4.93
CA ILE A 147 1.23 10.32 5.11
C ILE A 147 0.85 9.00 5.78
N ASN A 148 0.12 9.03 6.90
CA ASN A 148 -0.21 7.79 7.62
C ASN A 148 -0.98 6.77 6.78
N VAL A 149 -1.97 7.19 5.99
CA VAL A 149 -2.71 6.27 5.12
C VAL A 149 -1.87 5.76 3.94
N GLU A 150 -0.93 6.57 3.44
CA GLU A 150 0.00 6.19 2.39
C GLU A 150 1.04 5.16 2.87
N GLU A 151 1.59 5.35 4.07
CA GLU A 151 2.47 4.36 4.69
C GLU A 151 1.73 3.06 5.02
N GLY A 152 0.47 3.16 5.49
CA GLY A 152 -0.41 2.00 5.59
C GLY A 152 -0.58 1.26 4.25
N ARG A 153 -0.69 1.99 3.13
CA ARG A 153 -0.76 1.41 1.78
C ARG A 153 0.58 0.80 1.34
N HIS A 154 1.71 1.36 1.75
CA HIS A 154 3.04 0.78 1.46
C HIS A 154 3.21 -0.57 2.14
N LEU A 155 2.70 -0.74 3.37
CA LEU A 155 2.64 -2.06 4.01
C LEU A 155 1.81 -3.05 3.19
N TRP A 156 0.62 -2.65 2.70
CA TRP A 156 -0.18 -3.47 1.78
C TRP A 156 0.59 -3.88 0.52
N ALA A 157 1.39 -2.98 -0.06
CA ALA A 157 2.19 -3.27 -1.23
C ALA A 157 3.26 -4.35 -0.96
N MET A 158 3.93 -4.29 0.19
CA MET A 158 4.92 -5.32 0.56
C MET A 158 4.26 -6.65 0.92
N VAL A 159 3.11 -6.62 1.62
CA VAL A 159 2.33 -7.83 1.96
C VAL A 159 1.81 -8.55 0.72
N TYR A 160 1.41 -7.81 -0.32
CA TYR A 160 1.03 -8.41 -1.60
C TYR A 160 2.18 -9.20 -2.26
N LEU A 161 3.42 -8.72 -2.12
CA LEU A 161 4.60 -9.38 -2.71
C LEU A 161 5.07 -10.63 -1.93
N LEU A 162 4.59 -10.82 -0.68
CA LEU A 162 5.00 -11.89 0.24
C LEU A 162 4.08 -13.12 0.17
#